data_AF-A0A661CVP4-F1
#
_entry.id   AF-A0A661CVP4-F1
#
_cell.length_a   1.000
_cell.length_b   1.000
_cell.length_c   1.000
_cell.angle_alpha   90.00
_cell.angle_beta   90.00
_cell.angle_gamma   90.00
#
_symmetry.space_group_name_H-M   'P 1'
#
loop_
_entity.id
_entity.type
_entity.pdbx_description
1 polymer ?
#
loop_
_entity_poly.entity_id
_entity_poly.type
_entity_poly.pdbx_seq_one_letter_code
_entity_poly.pdbx_strand_id
1 'polypeptide(L)'
;MTTSTKCLLACIDGSDLSNVVIEHAIWLAKNSQSPVKFLHTIEHSHRTENAHHEGTITPNMKEHLLDELSDEERSESKQLIAEGKVILNNAQKMAEQAG
;
A
#
# COMPACT_ATOMS: atom_id res chain seq x y z
N MET A 1 -2.61 21.72 -30.70
CA MET A 1 -1.37 21.16 -30.12
C MET A 1 -1.72 20.62 -28.75
N THR A 2 -1.78 19.31 -28.57
CA THR A 2 -2.06 18.69 -27.27
C THR A 2 -0.78 18.72 -26.44
N THR A 3 -0.62 19.72 -25.58
CA THR A 3 0.47 19.77 -24.60
C THR A 3 0.21 18.68 -23.56
N SER A 4 0.92 17.56 -23.66
CA SER A 4 0.88 16.49 -22.66
C SER A 4 1.69 16.94 -21.44
N THR A 5 1.01 17.21 -20.32
CA THR A 5 1.67 17.57 -19.06
C THR A 5 2.45 16.36 -18.55
N LYS A 6 3.78 16.46 -18.54
CA LYS A 6 4.65 15.42 -17.99
C LYS A 6 4.47 15.38 -16.47
N CYS A 7 4.34 14.17 -15.92
CA CYS A 7 4.20 13.92 -14.49
C CYS A 7 5.18 12.82 -14.12
N LEU A 8 5.90 12.99 -13.01
CA LEU A 8 6.78 11.97 -12.47
C LEU A 8 5.99 11.07 -11.52
N LEU A 9 6.08 9.76 -11.70
CA LEU A 9 5.45 8.78 -10.82
C LEU A 9 6.55 8.02 -10.07
N ALA A 10 6.49 8.06 -8.74
CA ALA A 10 7.40 7.33 -7.86
C ALA A 10 6.63 6.26 -7.10
N CYS A 11 6.97 5.00 -7.35
CA CYS A 11 6.39 3.86 -6.64
C CYS A 11 7.22 3.57 -5.38
N ILE A 12 6.56 3.44 -4.24
CA ILE A 12 7.18 3.18 -2.94
C ILE A 12 6.46 2.02 -2.25
N ASP A 13 7.22 1.14 -1.64
CA ASP A 13 6.74 -0.09 -0.99
C ASP A 13 6.82 -0.01 0.54
N GLY A 14 7.35 1.08 1.09
CA GLY A 14 7.56 1.24 2.53
C GLY A 14 8.86 0.61 3.04
N SER A 15 9.70 0.06 2.16
CA SER A 15 11.03 -0.42 2.51
C SER A 15 11.97 0.72 2.91
N ASP A 16 13.11 0.38 3.53
CA ASP A 16 14.15 1.36 3.91
C ASP A 16 14.63 2.23 2.73
N LEU A 17 14.56 1.69 1.50
CA LEU A 17 14.94 2.39 0.28
C LEU A 17 13.89 3.43 -0.18
N SER A 18 12.66 3.35 0.32
CA SER A 18 11.57 4.25 -0.07
C SER A 18 11.93 5.72 0.16
N ASN A 19 12.64 6.05 1.25
CA ASN A 19 13.06 7.42 1.53
C ASN A 19 14.01 7.97 0.45
N VAL A 20 14.97 7.16 0.01
CA VAL A 20 15.93 7.56 -1.04
C VAL A 20 15.22 7.77 -2.37
N VAL A 21 14.23 6.94 -2.69
CA VAL A 21 13.38 7.08 -3.88
C VAL A 21 12.58 8.38 -3.81
N ILE A 22 11.98 8.69 -2.65
CA ILE A 22 11.23 9.93 -2.43
C ILE A 22 12.12 11.15 -2.67
N GLU A 23 13.32 11.18 -2.06
CA GLU A 23 14.27 12.29 -2.22
C GLU A 23 14.70 12.51 -3.67
N HIS A 24 15.02 11.43 -4.39
CA HIS A 24 15.41 11.51 -5.80
C HIS A 24 14.24 11.92 -6.70
N ALA A 25 13.03 11.43 -6.42
CA ALA A 25 11.83 11.81 -7.15
C ALA A 25 11.54 13.30 -7.00
N ILE A 26 11.67 13.84 -5.78
CA ILE A 26 11.55 15.28 -5.50
C ILE A 26 12.62 16.07 -6.27
N TRP A 27 13.89 15.65 -6.21
CA TRP A 27 14.98 16.32 -6.92
C TRP A 27 14.75 16.33 -8.45
N LEU A 28 14.32 15.22 -9.03
CA LEU A 28 13.97 15.11 -10.45
C LEU A 28 12.78 16.00 -10.80
N ALA A 29 11.73 16.03 -9.97
CA ALA A 29 10.53 16.84 -10.18
C ALA A 29 10.86 18.33 -10.23
N LYS A 30 11.72 18.79 -9.31
CA LYS A 30 12.24 20.17 -9.30
C LYS A 30 13.02 20.50 -10.57
N ASN A 31 13.93 19.63 -10.98
CA ASN A 31 14.76 19.88 -12.17
C ASN A 31 13.96 19.84 -13.48
N SER A 32 12.92 19.02 -13.53
CA SER A 32 12.05 18.86 -14.70
C SER A 32 10.82 19.77 -14.68
N GLN A 33 10.65 20.58 -13.63
CA GLN A 33 9.48 21.45 -13.40
C GLN A 33 8.15 20.71 -13.63
N SER A 34 8.11 19.45 -13.22
CA SER A 34 6.98 18.53 -13.44
C SER A 34 6.45 18.03 -12.10
N PRO A 35 5.13 17.90 -11.92
CA PRO A 35 4.56 17.39 -10.68
C PRO A 35 5.01 15.96 -10.41
N VAL A 36 5.25 15.65 -9.13
CA VAL A 36 5.51 14.28 -8.65
C VAL A 36 4.24 13.69 -8.04
N LYS A 37 4.00 12.41 -8.30
CA LYS A 37 2.97 11.60 -7.64
C LYS A 37 3.62 10.38 -7.02
N PHE A 38 3.21 10.06 -5.80
CA PHE A 38 3.63 8.86 -5.10
C PHE A 38 2.54 7.79 -5.20
N LEU A 39 2.96 6.54 -5.44
CA LEU A 39 2.08 5.37 -5.49
C LEU A 39 2.62 4.32 -4.54
N HIS A 40 1.78 3.85 -3.62
CA HIS A 40 2.07 2.70 -2.78
C HIS A 40 1.12 1.57 -3.15
N THR A 41 1.67 0.38 -3.37
CA THR A 41 0.89 -0.81 -3.73
C THR A 41 0.83 -1.73 -2.52
N ILE A 42 -0.38 -2.15 -2.16
CA ILE A 42 -0.64 -3.14 -1.13
C ILE A 42 -0.82 -4.48 -1.84
N GLU A 43 0.07 -5.43 -1.59
CA GLU A 43 -0.09 -6.79 -2.07
C GLU A 43 -0.87 -7.59 -1.03
N HIS A 44 -2.07 -8.04 -1.40
CA HIS A 44 -2.81 -9.01 -0.61
C HIS A 44 -2.28 -10.40 -0.96
N SER A 45 -1.36 -10.93 -0.16
CA SER A 45 -1.00 -12.34 -0.28
C SER A 45 -2.23 -13.16 0.11
N HIS A 46 -2.79 -13.92 -0.82
CA HIS A 46 -3.86 -14.92 -0.56
C HIS A 46 -3.32 -16.12 0.22
N ARG A 47 -2.51 -15.88 1.25
CA ARG A 47 -1.89 -16.92 2.05
C ARG A 47 -2.92 -17.28 3.11
N THR A 48 -3.70 -18.31 2.82
CA THR A 48 -4.54 -18.99 3.80
C THR A 48 -3.63 -19.64 4.84
N GLU A 49 -3.19 -18.87 5.83
CA GLU A 49 -2.19 -19.32 6.81
C GLU A 49 -2.77 -20.32 7.81
N ASN A 50 -4.09 -20.46 7.87
CA ASN A 50 -4.78 -21.33 8.82
C ASN A 50 -5.62 -22.40 8.12
N ALA A 51 -4.97 -23.32 7.41
CA ALA A 51 -5.57 -24.63 7.18
C ALA A 51 -5.57 -25.38 8.52
N HIS A 52 -6.58 -25.15 9.36
CA HIS A 52 -6.79 -25.95 10.57
C HIS A 52 -6.91 -27.42 10.16
N HIS A 53 -5.96 -28.25 10.59
CA HIS A 53 -5.93 -29.69 10.32
C HIS A 53 -6.83 -30.48 11.31
N GLU A 54 -7.75 -29.82 12.01
CA GLU A 54 -8.61 -30.46 12.99
C GLU A 54 -9.82 -31.07 12.31
N GLY A 55 -9.65 -32.32 11.88
CA GLY A 55 -10.70 -33.18 11.34
C GLY A 55 -11.72 -33.58 12.41
N THR A 56 -12.64 -32.69 12.75
CA THR A 56 -13.92 -33.07 13.37
C THR A 56 -15.04 -32.24 12.75
N ILE A 57 -15.62 -32.82 11.70
CA ILE A 57 -16.75 -32.29 10.93
C ILE A 57 -17.99 -32.28 11.84
N THR A 58 -18.23 -31.18 12.54
CA THR A 58 -19.52 -30.91 13.17
C THR A 58 -20.37 -30.14 12.14
N PRO A 59 -21.55 -30.66 11.73
CA PRO A 59 -22.36 -30.07 10.66
C PRO A 59 -23.07 -28.80 11.15
N ASN A 60 -22.30 -27.72 11.30
CA ASN A 60 -22.70 -26.30 11.34
C ASN A 60 -21.47 -25.35 11.45
N MET A 61 -20.23 -25.87 11.47
CA MET A 61 -19.01 -25.06 11.64
C MET A 61 -18.61 -24.29 10.36
N LYS A 62 -19.21 -24.58 9.22
CA LYS A 62 -18.72 -24.07 7.93
C LYS A 62 -19.04 -22.60 7.72
N GLU A 63 -20.27 -22.16 8.02
CA GLU A 63 -20.61 -20.72 7.99
C GLU A 63 -19.83 -19.92 9.03
N HIS A 64 -19.69 -20.43 10.26
CA HIS A 64 -19.05 -19.68 11.36
C HIS A 64 -17.55 -19.47 11.13
N LEU A 65 -16.85 -20.43 10.52
CA LEU A 65 -15.43 -20.28 10.15
C LEU A 65 -15.24 -19.35 8.95
N LEU A 66 -16.19 -19.34 7.99
CA LEU A 66 -16.13 -18.46 6.82
C LEU A 66 -16.33 -16.98 7.21
N ASP A 67 -17.24 -16.72 8.14
CA ASP A 67 -17.47 -15.37 8.65
C ASP A 67 -16.26 -14.87 9.47
N GLU A 68 -15.68 -15.72 10.31
CA GLU A 68 -14.52 -15.38 11.14
C GLU A 68 -13.25 -15.11 10.29
N LEU A 69 -12.99 -15.95 9.28
CA LEU A 69 -11.92 -15.72 8.30
C LEU A 69 -12.16 -14.42 7.48
N SER A 70 -13.41 -14.14 7.10
CA SER A 70 -13.77 -12.94 6.36
C SER A 70 -13.61 -11.65 7.20
N ASP A 71 -13.84 -11.71 8.50
CA ASP A 71 -13.69 -10.56 9.40
C ASP A 71 -12.21 -10.28 9.73
N GLU A 72 -11.40 -11.32 9.93
CA GLU A 72 -9.95 -11.21 10.15
C GLU A 72 -9.26 -10.60 8.92
N GLU A 73 -9.51 -11.14 7.71
CA GLU A 73 -8.97 -10.59 6.45
C GLU A 73 -9.38 -9.12 6.24
N ARG A 74 -10.60 -8.75 6.67
CA ARG A 74 -11.10 -7.38 6.58
C ARG A 74 -10.40 -6.45 7.56
N SER A 75 -10.03 -6.94 8.73
CA SER A 75 -9.27 -6.19 9.73
C SER A 75 -7.84 -5.95 9.23
N GLU A 76 -7.17 -6.99 8.75
CA GLU A 76 -5.81 -6.92 8.18
C GLU A 76 -5.75 -5.98 6.97
N SER A 77 -6.71 -6.09 6.05
CA SER A 77 -6.81 -5.20 4.88
C SER A 77 -6.94 -3.72 5.29
N LYS A 78 -7.76 -3.42 6.30
CA LYS A 78 -7.90 -2.05 6.83
C LYS A 78 -6.59 -1.54 7.43
N GLN A 79 -5.86 -2.39 8.14
CA GLN A 79 -4.58 -2.06 8.75
C GLN A 79 -3.53 -1.73 7.67
N LEU A 80 -3.37 -2.58 6.66
CA LEU A 80 -2.45 -2.34 5.54
C LEU A 80 -2.78 -1.04 4.78
N ILE A 81 -4.06 -0.73 4.59
CA ILE A 81 -4.50 0.54 3.99
C ILE A 81 -4.12 1.73 4.88
N ALA A 82 -4.27 1.61 6.19
CA ALA A 82 -3.90 2.67 7.13
C ALA A 82 -2.38 2.93 7.11
N GLU A 83 -1.57 1.87 7.11
CA GLU A 83 -0.11 1.95 7.00
C GLU A 83 0.33 2.57 5.67
N GLY A 84 -0.25 2.13 4.55
CA GLY A 84 0.01 2.71 3.24
C GLY A 84 -0.31 4.21 3.17
N LYS A 85 -1.39 4.65 3.84
CA LYS A 85 -1.71 6.08 3.96
C LYS A 85 -0.68 6.84 4.77
N VAL A 86 -0.11 6.25 5.83
CA VAL A 86 0.95 6.89 6.62
C VAL A 86 2.21 7.09 5.76
N ILE A 87 2.60 6.07 4.99
CA ILE A 87 3.74 6.13 4.06
C ILE A 87 3.54 7.26 3.04
N LEU A 88 2.37 7.30 2.38
CA LEU A 88 2.06 8.34 1.39
C LEU A 88 2.02 9.75 2.00
N ASN A 89 1.45 9.90 3.20
CA ASN A 89 1.45 11.17 3.91
C ASN A 89 2.86 11.63 4.27
N ASN A 90 3.75 10.72 4.64
CA ASN A 90 5.15 11.06 4.90
C ASN A 90 5.87 11.53 3.63
N ALA A 91 5.71 10.80 2.53
CA ALA A 91 6.26 11.18 1.23
C ALA A 91 5.75 12.56 0.76
N GLN A 92 4.46 12.82 0.95
CA GLN A 92 3.86 14.12 0.65
C GLN A 92 4.49 15.23 1.49
N LYS A 93 4.62 15.05 2.82
CA LYS A 93 5.24 16.04 3.70
C LYS A 93 6.68 16.34 3.31
N MET A 94 7.46 15.31 2.96
CA MET A 94 8.84 15.50 2.49
C MET A 94 8.88 16.33 1.20
N ALA A 95 7.96 16.08 0.26
CA ALA A 95 7.85 16.86 -0.96
C ALA A 95 7.44 18.32 -0.68
N GLU A 96 6.46 18.54 0.20
CA GLU A 96 6.02 19.89 0.61
C GLU A 96 7.13 20.67 1.32
N GLN A 97 7.92 20.01 2.17
CA GLN A 97 9.07 20.60 2.85
C GLN A 97 10.20 20.96 1.89
N ALA A 98 10.34 20.20 0.81
CA ALA A 98 11.34 20.47 -0.20
C ALA A 98 10.95 21.68 -1.07
N GLY A 99 9.65 21.97 -1.23
CA GLY A 99 9.14 22.98 -2.18
C GLY A 99 9.20 22.51 -3.63
#